data_AF-U2J4V6-F1
#
_entry.id   AF-U2J4V6-F1
#
_cell.length_a   1.000
_cell.length_b   1.000
_cell.length_c   1.000
_cell.angle_alpha   90.00
_cell.angle_beta   90.00
_cell.angle_gamma   90.00
#
_symmetry.space_group_name_H-M   'P 1'
#
loop_
_entity.id
_entity.type
_entity.pdbx_description
1 polymer ?
#
loop_
_entity_poly.entity_id
_entity_poly.type
_entity_poly.pdbx_seq_one_letter_code
_entity_poly.pdbx_strand_id
1 'polypeptide(L)'
;MKKIVMTKIDVFAHVLLPDFYRKMLEIDGDLPKKMPFIKNPVLMNMAERRRTMPADTKQIISYVNPNPEDYLEAEVAAQLVREANAELLSTVRENSDIFAGGVAMLPMNNIPEALDIIENFVQANSEILGVQLFTRRLGKSLADQEFRPIFEALAKFDLPVWLHPVFDSRKPDNNIIFSWEYEQTQAMLQLVQAGYFQDFPDLKVIVHHAGVMAPYFAGRIERILPAD
;
A
#
# COMPACT_ATOMS: atom_id res chain seq x y z
N MET A 1 -16.29 34.28 -17.63
CA MET A 1 -15.59 33.01 -17.96
C MET A 1 -15.89 32.00 -16.86
N LYS A 2 -16.53 30.87 -17.15
CA LYS A 2 -16.72 29.80 -16.14
C LYS A 2 -15.34 29.15 -15.89
N LYS A 3 -14.86 29.17 -14.65
CA LYS A 3 -13.65 28.45 -14.24
C LYS A 3 -13.91 26.96 -14.50
N ILE A 4 -13.14 26.34 -15.40
CA ILE A 4 -13.13 24.88 -15.52
C ILE A 4 -12.49 24.37 -14.23
N VAL A 5 -13.29 23.77 -13.35
CA VAL A 5 -12.78 23.12 -12.14
C VAL A 5 -12.27 21.75 -12.59
N MET A 6 -10.95 21.62 -12.66
CA MET A 6 -10.30 20.35 -13.00
C MET A 6 -10.38 19.41 -11.79
N THR A 7 -10.86 18.19 -11.98
CA THR A 7 -10.87 17.17 -10.92
C THR A 7 -9.44 16.82 -10.54
N LYS A 8 -9.11 16.94 -9.26
CA LYS A 8 -7.83 16.49 -8.69
C LYS A 8 -7.93 15.01 -8.32
N ILE A 9 -6.84 14.28 -8.50
CA ILE A 9 -6.73 12.90 -8.03
C ILE A 9 -5.77 12.89 -6.84
N ASP A 10 -6.29 12.58 -5.67
CA ASP A 10 -5.51 12.23 -4.50
C ASP A 10 -5.11 10.76 -4.63
N VAL A 11 -3.84 10.54 -4.96
CA VAL A 11 -3.33 9.23 -5.39
C VAL A 11 -3.09 8.27 -4.23
N PHE A 12 -3.12 8.71 -2.97
CA PHE A 12 -2.72 7.86 -1.85
C PHE A 12 -3.54 8.19 -0.60
N ALA A 13 -4.84 7.88 -0.66
CA ALA A 13 -5.73 7.99 0.49
C ALA A 13 -5.96 6.62 1.14
N HIS A 14 -6.36 6.62 2.41
CA HIS A 14 -6.55 5.38 3.15
C HIS A 14 -7.99 5.08 3.52
N VAL A 15 -8.30 3.80 3.67
CA VAL A 15 -9.56 3.25 4.18
C VAL A 15 -9.30 2.17 5.23
N LEU A 16 -10.33 1.89 6.03
CA LEU A 16 -10.44 0.71 6.86
C LEU A 16 -11.90 0.26 6.81
N LEU A 17 -12.24 -0.48 5.76
CA LEU A 17 -13.62 -0.78 5.40
C LEU A 17 -14.30 -1.68 6.45
N PRO A 18 -15.62 -1.53 6.68
CA PRO A 18 -16.29 -2.06 7.87
C PRO A 18 -16.25 -3.58 8.02
N ASP A 19 -16.42 -4.35 6.95
CA ASP A 19 -16.46 -5.82 7.02
C ASP A 19 -15.07 -6.38 7.30
N PHE A 20 -14.05 -5.89 6.60
CA PHE A 20 -12.66 -6.21 6.89
C PHE A 20 -12.29 -5.85 8.33
N TYR A 21 -12.62 -4.63 8.77
CA TYR A 21 -12.30 -4.17 10.11
C TYR A 21 -12.95 -5.01 11.21
N ARG A 22 -14.22 -5.38 11.03
CA ARG A 22 -14.92 -6.28 11.97
C ARG A 22 -14.19 -7.60 12.12
N LYS A 23 -13.77 -8.24 11.02
CA LYS A 23 -13.02 -9.50 11.04
C LYS A 23 -11.66 -9.33 11.73
N MET A 24 -10.96 -8.23 11.47
CA MET A 24 -9.72 -7.91 12.16
C MET A 24 -9.91 -7.72 13.68
N LEU A 25 -11.03 -7.13 14.12
CA LEU A 25 -11.36 -7.00 15.55
C LEU A 25 -11.71 -8.34 16.21
N GLU A 26 -12.26 -9.30 15.47
CA GLU A 26 -12.49 -10.67 15.97
C GLU A 26 -11.16 -11.40 16.20
N ILE A 27 -10.14 -11.11 15.38
CA ILE A 27 -8.78 -11.66 15.51
C ILE A 27 -8.02 -10.98 16.65
N ASP A 28 -8.07 -9.64 16.74
CA ASP A 28 -7.38 -8.86 17.76
C ASP A 28 -8.24 -7.66 18.21
N GLY A 29 -9.02 -7.85 19.27
CA GLY A 29 -9.89 -6.82 19.84
C GLY A 29 -9.14 -5.60 20.40
N ASP A 30 -7.81 -5.67 20.59
CA ASP A 30 -6.99 -4.57 21.07
C ASP A 30 -6.40 -3.69 19.96
N LEU A 31 -6.73 -3.96 18.68
CA LEU A 31 -6.33 -3.12 17.55
C LEU A 31 -6.53 -1.61 17.78
N PRO A 32 -7.67 -1.12 18.31
CA PRO A 32 -7.87 0.32 18.53
C PRO A 32 -6.96 0.93 19.60
N LYS A 33 -6.41 0.10 20.49
CA LYS A 33 -5.43 0.53 21.50
C LYS A 33 -4.03 0.55 20.89
N LYS A 34 -3.67 -0.49 20.12
CA LYS A 34 -2.37 -0.64 19.46
C LYS A 34 -2.16 0.38 18.34
N MET A 35 -3.25 0.74 17.65
CA MET A 35 -3.23 1.61 16.47
C MET A 35 -4.27 2.73 16.61
N PRO A 36 -3.99 3.79 17.40
CA PRO A 36 -4.99 4.82 17.71
C PRO A 36 -5.58 5.52 16.48
N PHE A 37 -4.84 5.58 15.36
CA PHE A 37 -5.29 6.20 14.11
C PHE A 37 -6.52 5.52 13.50
N ILE A 38 -6.77 4.23 13.76
CA ILE A 38 -7.94 3.50 13.21
C ILE A 38 -9.26 4.02 13.77
N LYS A 39 -9.22 4.79 14.87
CA LYS A 39 -10.38 5.45 15.46
C LYS A 39 -10.87 6.64 14.64
N ASN A 40 -10.12 7.08 13.62
CA ASN A 40 -10.57 8.14 12.74
C ASN A 40 -11.80 7.68 11.93
N PRO A 41 -12.98 8.28 12.12
CA PRO A 41 -14.22 7.82 11.50
C PRO A 41 -14.17 7.89 9.96
N VAL A 42 -13.37 8.77 9.37
CA VAL A 42 -13.23 8.92 7.91
C VAL A 42 -12.68 7.67 7.23
N LEU A 43 -11.97 6.80 7.97
CA LEU A 43 -11.43 5.55 7.44
C LEU A 43 -12.52 4.55 7.10
N MET A 44 -13.62 4.53 7.87
CA MET A 44 -14.66 3.48 7.81
C MET A 44 -16.05 4.01 7.43
N ASN A 45 -16.33 5.28 7.73
CA ASN A 45 -17.65 5.89 7.52
C ASN A 45 -17.65 6.75 6.25
N MET A 46 -18.26 6.23 5.18
CA MET A 46 -18.32 6.92 3.89
C MET A 46 -19.12 8.24 3.94
N ALA A 47 -20.15 8.34 4.80
CA ALA A 47 -20.88 9.59 4.96
C ALA A 47 -20.01 10.68 5.59
N GLU A 48 -19.22 10.34 6.61
CA GLU A 48 -18.28 11.26 7.24
C GLU A 48 -17.11 11.62 6.31
N ARG A 49 -16.63 10.66 5.51
CA ARG A 49 -15.63 10.91 4.46
C ARG A 49 -16.14 11.91 3.43
N ARG A 50 -17.36 11.72 2.92
CA ARG A 50 -17.99 12.65 1.97
C ARG A 50 -18.14 14.07 2.53
N ARG A 51 -18.41 14.19 3.83
CA ARG A 51 -18.55 15.48 4.52
C ARG A 51 -17.23 16.27 4.61
N THR A 52 -16.11 15.56 4.66
CA THR A 52 -14.78 16.15 4.94
C THR A 52 -13.87 16.24 3.72
N MET A 53 -14.16 15.46 2.66
CA MET A 53 -13.38 15.47 1.42
C MET A 53 -13.60 16.75 0.60
N PRO A 54 -12.56 17.31 -0.05
CA PRO A 54 -12.73 18.40 -1.01
C PRO A 54 -13.64 17.99 -2.19
N ALA A 55 -14.59 18.85 -2.55
CA ALA A 55 -15.58 18.55 -3.60
C ALA A 55 -15.00 18.39 -5.01
N ASP A 56 -13.80 18.91 -5.27
CA ASP A 56 -13.09 18.85 -6.56
C ASP A 56 -12.03 17.74 -6.61
N THR A 57 -12.07 16.78 -5.68
CA THR A 57 -11.10 15.69 -5.56
C THR A 57 -11.78 14.33 -5.69
N LYS A 58 -11.13 13.40 -6.41
CA LYS A 58 -11.36 11.96 -6.26
C LYS A 58 -10.15 11.30 -5.63
N GLN A 59 -10.36 10.21 -4.90
CA GLN A 59 -9.30 9.51 -4.19
C GLN A 59 -9.03 8.13 -4.79
N ILE A 60 -7.77 7.73 -4.83
CA ILE A 60 -7.35 6.34 -4.94
C ILE A 60 -7.15 5.82 -3.52
N ILE A 61 -7.83 4.72 -3.18
CA ILE A 61 -7.88 4.22 -1.80
C ILE A 61 -7.13 2.91 -1.61
N SER A 62 -6.37 2.82 -0.53
CA SER A 62 -5.71 1.60 -0.05
C SER A 62 -6.03 1.36 1.43
N TYR A 63 -5.97 0.12 1.90
CA TYR A 63 -6.16 -0.17 3.32
C TYR A 63 -5.02 0.41 4.17
N VAL A 64 -5.34 0.93 5.35
CA VAL A 64 -4.33 1.12 6.40
C VAL A 64 -3.80 -0.23 6.91
N ASN A 65 -2.62 -0.24 7.54
CA ASN A 65 -2.22 -1.36 8.42
C ASN A 65 -3.20 -1.40 9.62
N PRO A 66 -3.85 -2.53 9.95
CA PRO A 66 -3.28 -3.89 10.11
C PRO A 66 -3.41 -4.79 8.87
N ASN A 67 -2.39 -5.60 8.59
CA ASN A 67 -2.40 -6.57 7.49
C ASN A 67 -2.62 -8.01 8.03
N PRO A 68 -3.46 -8.84 7.39
CA PRO A 68 -3.78 -10.18 7.90
C PRO A 68 -2.57 -11.09 8.14
N GLU A 69 -1.52 -10.97 7.33
CA GLU A 69 -0.32 -11.81 7.46
C GLU A 69 0.46 -11.62 8.77
N ASP A 70 0.21 -10.53 9.51
CA ASP A 70 0.82 -10.29 10.82
C ASP A 70 0.12 -11.06 11.95
N TYR A 71 -1.05 -11.65 11.69
CA TYR A 71 -1.94 -12.24 12.72
C TYR A 71 -2.37 -13.68 12.42
N LEU A 72 -2.31 -14.10 11.15
CA LEU A 72 -2.93 -15.33 10.67
C LEU A 72 -1.93 -16.16 9.85
N GLU A 73 -2.15 -17.48 9.86
CA GLU A 73 -1.48 -18.41 8.96
C GLU A 73 -1.86 -18.15 7.48
N ALA A 74 -1.01 -18.60 6.56
CA ALA A 74 -1.01 -18.24 5.15
C ALA A 74 -2.37 -18.38 4.44
N GLU A 75 -3.07 -19.49 4.62
CA GLU A 75 -4.35 -19.77 3.95
C GLU A 75 -5.51 -18.92 4.50
N VAL A 76 -5.51 -18.66 5.80
CA VAL A 76 -6.56 -17.85 6.44
C VAL A 76 -6.33 -16.37 6.15
N ALA A 77 -5.06 -15.92 6.19
CA ALA A 77 -4.68 -14.58 5.76
C ALA A 77 -5.08 -14.33 4.30
N ALA A 78 -4.75 -15.26 3.40
CA ALA A 78 -5.14 -15.25 1.99
C ALA A 78 -6.65 -15.05 1.78
N GLN A 79 -7.47 -15.87 2.44
CA GLN A 79 -8.92 -15.78 2.34
C GLN A 79 -9.44 -14.40 2.79
N LEU A 80 -8.93 -13.88 3.92
CA LEU A 80 -9.32 -12.57 4.42
C LEU A 80 -8.87 -11.43 3.48
N VAL A 81 -7.70 -11.53 2.86
CA VAL A 81 -7.23 -10.56 1.85
C VAL A 81 -8.14 -10.56 0.61
N ARG A 82 -8.58 -11.72 0.12
CA ARG A 82 -9.56 -11.75 -1.00
C ARG A 82 -10.86 -11.05 -0.64
N GLU A 83 -11.37 -11.31 0.54
CA GLU A 83 -12.61 -10.70 1.03
C GLU A 83 -12.46 -9.18 1.19
N ALA A 84 -11.33 -8.71 1.72
CA ALA A 84 -11.00 -7.30 1.80
C ALA A 84 -10.91 -6.64 0.42
N ASN A 85 -10.22 -7.28 -0.54
CA ASN A 85 -10.12 -6.77 -1.90
C ASN A 85 -11.48 -6.73 -2.62
N ALA A 86 -12.36 -7.71 -2.38
CA ALA A 86 -13.73 -7.70 -2.90
C ALA A 86 -14.56 -6.55 -2.28
N GLU A 87 -14.43 -6.30 -0.98
CA GLU A 87 -15.07 -5.17 -0.29
C GLU A 87 -14.55 -3.81 -0.83
N LEU A 88 -13.24 -3.69 -1.04
CA LEU A 88 -12.60 -2.53 -1.66
C LEU A 88 -13.18 -2.24 -3.05
N LEU A 89 -13.27 -3.27 -3.89
CA LEU A 89 -13.81 -3.15 -5.23
C LEU A 89 -15.27 -2.70 -5.22
N SER A 90 -16.12 -3.31 -4.38
CA SER A 90 -17.53 -2.90 -4.25
C SER A 90 -17.63 -1.44 -3.81
N THR A 91 -16.83 -1.07 -2.81
CA THR A 91 -16.80 0.30 -2.28
C THR A 91 -16.39 1.33 -3.34
N VAL A 92 -15.36 1.04 -4.14
CA VAL A 92 -14.93 1.90 -5.25
C VAL A 92 -16.03 2.06 -6.29
N ARG A 93 -16.71 0.98 -6.68
CA ARG A 93 -17.80 1.00 -7.67
C ARG A 93 -19.02 1.79 -7.18
N GLU A 94 -19.45 1.52 -5.95
CA GLU A 94 -20.61 2.16 -5.31
C GLU A 94 -20.39 3.65 -5.02
N ASN A 95 -19.14 4.06 -4.86
CA ASN A 95 -18.75 5.44 -4.55
C ASN A 95 -17.86 6.03 -5.66
N SER A 96 -18.14 5.66 -6.92
CA SER A 96 -17.37 6.07 -8.10
C SER A 96 -17.42 7.57 -8.38
N ASP A 97 -18.27 8.33 -7.70
CA ASP A 97 -18.28 9.79 -7.74
C ASP A 97 -17.12 10.41 -6.94
N ILE A 98 -16.67 9.74 -5.87
CA ILE A 98 -15.57 10.21 -5.00
C ILE A 98 -14.29 9.36 -5.10
N PHE A 99 -14.37 8.13 -5.60
CA PHE A 99 -13.20 7.27 -5.78
C PHE A 99 -12.82 7.15 -7.26
N ALA A 100 -11.52 7.31 -7.52
CA ALA A 100 -10.90 7.10 -8.82
C ALA A 100 -10.44 5.65 -9.01
N GLY A 101 -10.19 4.93 -7.91
CA GLY A 101 -9.79 3.53 -7.94
C GLY A 101 -9.42 3.01 -6.55
N GLY A 102 -9.12 1.72 -6.48
CA GLY A 102 -8.60 1.04 -5.30
C GLY A 102 -7.19 0.49 -5.57
N VAL A 103 -6.48 0.16 -4.49
CA VAL A 103 -5.17 -0.49 -4.53
C VAL A 103 -5.27 -1.77 -3.71
N ALA A 104 -5.00 -2.91 -4.35
CA ALA A 104 -5.20 -4.22 -3.73
C ALA A 104 -4.19 -4.47 -2.60
N MET A 105 -4.65 -5.16 -1.56
CA MET A 105 -3.79 -5.79 -0.56
C MET A 105 -3.29 -7.15 -1.08
N LEU A 106 -2.11 -7.59 -0.66
CA LEU A 106 -1.57 -8.92 -0.96
C LEU A 106 -1.24 -9.68 0.34
N PRO A 107 -1.51 -11.01 0.41
CA PRO A 107 -1.13 -11.83 1.55
C PRO A 107 0.35 -12.21 1.43
N MET A 108 1.23 -11.44 2.06
CA MET A 108 2.69 -11.59 1.87
C MET A 108 3.28 -12.86 2.51
N ASN A 109 2.49 -13.60 3.30
CA ASN A 109 2.81 -14.95 3.80
C ASN A 109 2.30 -16.08 2.89
N ASN A 110 1.66 -15.75 1.76
CA ASN A 110 1.13 -16.71 0.78
C ASN A 110 1.43 -16.22 -0.65
N ILE A 111 2.66 -16.44 -1.12
CA ILE A 111 3.12 -15.96 -2.44
C ILE A 111 2.25 -16.50 -3.60
N PRO A 112 1.85 -17.78 -3.67
CA PRO A 112 0.97 -18.27 -4.73
C PRO A 112 -0.35 -17.50 -4.82
N GLU A 113 -0.95 -17.19 -3.67
CA GLU A 113 -2.19 -16.41 -3.61
C GLU A 113 -1.96 -14.94 -3.99
N ALA A 114 -0.86 -14.34 -3.52
CA ALA A 114 -0.50 -12.97 -3.90
C ALA A 114 -0.34 -12.83 -5.43
N LEU A 115 0.25 -13.83 -6.07
CA LEU A 115 0.36 -13.90 -7.53
C LEU A 115 -1.03 -14.05 -8.17
N ASP A 116 -1.89 -14.96 -7.69
CA ASP A 116 -3.24 -15.11 -8.23
C ASP A 116 -4.06 -13.80 -8.15
N ILE A 117 -3.96 -13.07 -7.03
CA ILE A 117 -4.61 -11.75 -6.91
C ILE A 117 -4.10 -10.79 -7.99
N ILE A 118 -2.80 -10.76 -8.27
CA ILE A 118 -2.24 -9.92 -9.33
C ILE A 118 -2.74 -10.36 -10.70
N GLU A 119 -2.57 -11.65 -11.04
CA GLU A 119 -2.82 -12.18 -12.38
C GLU A 119 -4.31 -12.22 -12.73
N ASN A 120 -5.17 -12.52 -11.77
CA ASN A 120 -6.59 -12.79 -12.01
C ASN A 120 -7.51 -11.72 -11.42
N PHE A 121 -7.26 -11.23 -10.21
CA PHE A 121 -8.16 -10.23 -9.59
C PHE A 121 -7.88 -8.81 -10.07
N VAL A 122 -6.63 -8.34 -10.01
CA VAL A 122 -6.28 -6.96 -10.42
C VAL A 122 -6.50 -6.78 -11.92
N GLN A 123 -6.03 -7.72 -12.74
CA GLN A 123 -6.20 -7.65 -14.20
C GLN A 123 -7.68 -7.68 -14.65
N ALA A 124 -8.55 -8.39 -13.93
CA ALA A 124 -9.98 -8.47 -14.28
C ALA A 124 -10.79 -7.23 -13.86
N ASN A 125 -10.23 -6.35 -13.01
CA ASN A 125 -10.98 -5.24 -12.42
C ASN A 125 -10.26 -3.91 -12.64
N SER A 126 -10.65 -3.19 -13.69
CA SER A 126 -10.06 -1.90 -14.10
C SER A 126 -10.10 -0.80 -13.02
N GLU A 127 -10.98 -0.94 -12.03
CA GLU A 127 -11.07 -0.04 -10.87
C GLU A 127 -9.97 -0.27 -9.83
N ILE A 128 -9.27 -1.40 -9.90
CA ILE A 128 -8.13 -1.72 -9.05
C ILE A 128 -6.85 -1.41 -9.83
N LEU A 129 -6.14 -0.38 -9.37
CA LEU A 129 -5.10 0.29 -10.16
C LEU A 129 -3.69 -0.25 -9.91
N GLY A 130 -3.54 -1.22 -9.01
CA GLY A 130 -2.25 -1.78 -8.61
C GLY A 130 -2.34 -2.45 -7.25
N VAL A 131 -1.18 -2.61 -6.60
CA VAL A 131 -1.07 -3.29 -5.30
C VAL A 131 -0.34 -2.41 -4.29
N GLN A 132 -0.69 -2.57 -3.01
CA GLN A 132 -0.01 -1.89 -1.91
C GLN A 132 0.99 -2.86 -1.28
N LEU A 133 2.25 -2.45 -1.27
CA LEU A 133 3.33 -3.14 -0.57
C LEU A 133 3.89 -2.22 0.49
N PHE A 134 4.65 -2.80 1.41
CA PHE A 134 5.21 -2.05 2.52
C PHE A 134 6.71 -2.29 2.63
N THR A 135 7.40 -1.33 3.23
CA THR A 135 8.88 -1.32 3.35
C THR A 135 9.45 -2.61 3.92
N ARG A 136 8.70 -3.29 4.80
CA ARG A 136 9.04 -4.58 5.39
C ARG A 136 7.80 -5.46 5.54
N ARG A 137 7.98 -6.77 5.45
CA ARG A 137 6.94 -7.77 5.68
C ARG A 137 7.49 -8.99 6.36
N LEU A 138 6.76 -9.53 7.35
CA LEU A 138 7.14 -10.73 8.08
C LEU A 138 8.59 -10.67 8.62
N GLY A 139 8.99 -9.49 9.10
CA GLY A 139 10.34 -9.24 9.58
C GLY A 139 11.43 -9.13 8.51
N LYS A 140 11.11 -9.23 7.21
CA LYS A 140 12.03 -9.14 6.06
C LYS A 140 11.92 -7.81 5.32
N SER A 141 12.95 -7.47 4.55
CA SER A 141 12.91 -6.33 3.63
C SER A 141 11.93 -6.64 2.50
N LEU A 142 11.28 -5.62 1.93
CA LEU A 142 10.53 -5.80 0.70
C LEU A 142 11.41 -6.27 -0.47
N ALA A 143 12.71 -5.97 -0.45
CA ALA A 143 13.66 -6.42 -1.47
C ALA A 143 14.14 -7.88 -1.28
N ASP A 144 13.65 -8.59 -0.26
CA ASP A 144 14.01 -10.00 -0.03
C ASP A 144 13.63 -10.86 -1.24
N GLN A 145 14.48 -11.84 -1.56
CA GLN A 145 14.31 -12.72 -2.73
C GLN A 145 12.99 -13.51 -2.68
N GLU A 146 12.46 -13.77 -1.48
CA GLU A 146 11.15 -14.40 -1.29
C GLU A 146 10.01 -13.60 -1.95
N PHE A 147 10.09 -12.27 -1.96
CA PHE A 147 9.05 -11.41 -2.53
C PHE A 147 9.30 -11.07 -4.00
N ARG A 148 10.45 -11.46 -4.56
CA ARG A 148 10.81 -11.14 -5.94
C ARG A 148 9.79 -11.63 -6.99
N PRO A 149 9.16 -12.82 -6.87
CA PRO A 149 8.13 -13.25 -7.82
C PRO A 149 6.95 -12.29 -7.93
N ILE A 150 6.61 -11.58 -6.84
CA ILE A 150 5.56 -10.54 -6.86
C ILE A 150 5.97 -9.39 -7.78
N PHE A 151 7.20 -8.91 -7.69
CA PHE A 151 7.70 -7.84 -8.55
C PHE A 151 7.81 -8.26 -10.02
N GLU A 152 8.20 -9.51 -10.29
CA GLU A 152 8.21 -10.07 -11.64
C GLU A 152 6.80 -10.05 -12.26
N ALA A 153 5.78 -10.47 -11.49
CA ALA A 153 4.40 -10.40 -11.93
C ALA A 153 3.94 -8.95 -12.16
N LEU A 154 4.23 -8.04 -11.23
CA LEU A 154 3.85 -6.63 -11.37
C LEU A 154 4.50 -5.97 -12.59
N ALA A 155 5.75 -6.28 -12.88
CA ALA A 155 6.43 -5.82 -14.09
C ALA A 155 5.80 -6.43 -15.36
N LYS A 156 5.57 -7.75 -15.37
CA LYS A 156 4.93 -8.47 -16.50
C LYS A 156 3.56 -7.90 -16.87
N PHE A 157 2.77 -7.51 -15.87
CA PHE A 157 1.42 -7.00 -16.05
C PHE A 157 1.34 -5.46 -16.06
N ASP A 158 2.48 -4.77 -16.04
CA ASP A 158 2.59 -3.30 -16.02
C ASP A 158 1.77 -2.65 -14.88
N LEU A 159 1.77 -3.27 -13.70
CA LEU A 159 1.02 -2.82 -12.53
C LEU A 159 1.90 -2.02 -11.56
N PRO A 160 1.46 -0.83 -11.10
CA PRO A 160 2.21 -0.05 -10.12
C PRO A 160 2.11 -0.61 -8.69
N VAL A 161 3.18 -0.37 -7.93
CA VAL A 161 3.26 -0.58 -6.48
C VAL A 161 3.00 0.74 -5.76
N TRP A 162 2.06 0.75 -4.80
CA TRP A 162 2.00 1.77 -3.77
C TRP A 162 2.85 1.33 -2.58
N LEU A 163 4.01 1.98 -2.40
CA LEU A 163 4.92 1.66 -1.30
C LEU A 163 4.54 2.47 -0.06
N HIS A 164 4.10 1.77 0.99
CA HIS A 164 3.72 2.37 2.27
C HIS A 164 4.75 2.04 3.38
N PRO A 165 5.04 2.97 4.30
CA PRO A 165 5.92 2.66 5.42
C PRO A 165 5.31 1.66 6.41
N VAL A 166 6.17 0.87 7.04
CA VAL A 166 5.91 0.20 8.33
C VAL A 166 7.15 0.35 9.20
N PHE A 167 6.98 0.43 10.52
CA PHE A 167 8.13 0.46 11.43
C PHE A 167 8.93 -0.85 11.34
N ASP A 168 10.25 -0.73 11.35
CA ASP A 168 11.12 -1.86 11.64
C ASP A 168 11.26 -2.00 13.16
N SER A 169 10.59 -3.00 13.73
CA SER A 169 10.58 -3.25 15.18
C SER A 169 11.95 -3.59 15.77
N ARG A 170 12.94 -3.90 14.92
CA ARG A 170 14.33 -4.12 15.33
C ARG A 170 15.06 -2.81 15.65
N LYS A 171 14.54 -1.66 15.18
CA LYS A 171 15.12 -0.35 15.44
C LYS A 171 14.47 0.26 16.70
N PRO A 172 15.27 0.67 17.71
CA PRO A 172 14.73 1.41 18.85
C PRO A 172 14.27 2.81 18.42
N ASP A 173 13.56 3.51 19.31
CA ASP A 173 13.20 4.93 19.17
C ASP A 173 12.35 5.27 17.92
N ASN A 174 11.61 4.27 17.41
CA ASN A 174 10.63 4.47 16.36
C ASN A 174 9.63 5.57 16.75
N ASN A 175 9.45 6.53 15.85
CA ASN A 175 8.53 7.66 16.03
C ASN A 175 7.89 8.06 14.68
N ILE A 176 6.74 8.71 14.77
CA ILE A 176 5.94 9.11 13.62
C ILE A 176 6.49 10.29 12.82
N ILE A 177 7.60 10.91 13.26
CA ILE A 177 8.13 12.12 12.64
C ILE A 177 9.18 11.78 11.58
N PHE A 178 10.01 10.76 11.83
CA PHE A 178 11.17 10.45 10.98
C PHE A 178 11.31 8.98 10.59
N SER A 179 10.79 8.05 11.39
CA SER A 179 11.14 6.65 11.21
C SER A 179 10.48 6.06 9.96
N TRP A 180 9.28 6.49 9.59
CA TRP A 180 8.62 6.02 8.36
C TRP A 180 9.28 6.55 7.08
N GLU A 181 9.77 7.78 7.11
CA GLU A 181 10.54 8.39 6.03
C GLU A 181 11.86 7.64 5.84
N TYR A 182 12.50 7.28 6.94
CA TYR A 182 13.71 6.47 6.93
C TYR A 182 13.46 5.06 6.39
N GLU A 183 12.42 4.35 6.85
CA GLU A 183 12.13 2.99 6.37
C GLU A 183 11.83 2.94 4.88
N GLN A 184 11.14 3.95 4.33
CA GLN A 184 10.91 4.04 2.88
C GLN A 184 12.22 4.31 2.13
N THR A 185 13.07 5.18 2.66
CA THR A 185 14.39 5.44 2.08
C THR A 185 15.23 4.16 2.04
N GLN A 186 15.20 3.37 3.12
CA GLN A 186 15.88 2.08 3.19
C GLN A 186 15.31 1.07 2.20
N ALA A 187 13.98 0.98 2.07
CA ALA A 187 13.34 0.07 1.12
C ALA A 187 13.68 0.42 -0.33
N MET A 188 13.64 1.72 -0.69
CA MET A 188 14.04 2.19 -2.01
C MET A 188 15.48 1.80 -2.34
N LEU A 189 16.42 2.08 -1.43
CA LEU A 189 17.83 1.74 -1.61
C LEU A 189 18.03 0.23 -1.77
N GLN A 190 17.35 -0.58 -0.94
CA GLN A 190 17.46 -2.04 -0.99
C GLN A 190 16.91 -2.62 -2.30
N LEU A 191 15.80 -2.09 -2.83
CA LEU A 191 15.27 -2.51 -4.13
C LEU A 191 16.25 -2.18 -5.27
N VAL A 192 16.82 -0.98 -5.26
CA VAL A 192 17.83 -0.57 -6.26
C VAL A 192 19.07 -1.47 -6.20
N GLN A 193 19.62 -1.69 -5.00
CA GLN A 193 20.81 -2.52 -4.82
C GLN A 193 20.58 -4.00 -5.09
N ALA A 194 19.35 -4.48 -4.92
CA ALA A 194 18.97 -5.85 -5.26
C ALA A 194 18.67 -6.06 -6.76
N GLY A 195 18.90 -5.05 -7.60
CA GLY A 195 18.81 -5.18 -9.06
C GLY A 195 17.40 -5.09 -9.63
N TYR A 196 16.38 -4.75 -8.82
CA TYR A 196 14.98 -4.84 -9.28
C TYR A 196 14.69 -3.94 -10.49
N PHE A 197 15.29 -2.76 -10.57
CA PHE A 197 15.11 -1.84 -11.71
C PHE A 197 16.05 -2.14 -12.88
N GLN A 198 17.06 -2.99 -12.69
CA GLN A 198 17.89 -3.53 -13.78
C GLN A 198 17.18 -4.69 -14.46
N ASP A 199 16.54 -5.54 -13.67
CA ASP A 199 15.80 -6.71 -14.16
C ASP A 199 14.40 -6.33 -14.68
N PHE A 200 13.76 -5.33 -14.06
CA PHE A 200 12.42 -4.84 -14.37
C PHE A 200 12.44 -3.31 -14.59
N PRO A 201 13.02 -2.82 -15.69
CA PRO A 201 13.23 -1.38 -15.91
C PRO A 201 11.94 -0.55 -15.98
N ASP A 202 10.83 -1.17 -16.38
CA ASP A 202 9.52 -0.53 -16.46
C ASP A 202 8.69 -0.65 -15.16
N LEU A 203 9.26 -1.23 -14.09
CA LEU A 203 8.59 -1.34 -12.80
C LEU A 203 8.22 0.06 -12.27
N LYS A 204 6.94 0.25 -11.91
CA LYS A 204 6.42 1.51 -11.38
C LYS A 204 6.22 1.41 -9.87
N VAL A 205 6.91 2.25 -9.11
CA VAL A 205 6.75 2.35 -7.65
C VAL A 205 6.38 3.77 -7.26
N ILE A 206 5.17 3.93 -6.71
CA ILE A 206 4.67 5.17 -6.12
C ILE A 206 5.09 5.17 -4.64
N VAL A 207 6.12 5.94 -4.35
CA VAL A 207 6.66 6.11 -2.98
C VAL A 207 5.83 7.15 -2.23
N HIS A 208 5.41 6.83 -1.01
CA HIS A 208 4.69 7.77 -0.16
C HIS A 208 5.60 8.94 0.28
N HIS A 209 5.00 10.01 0.83
CA HIS A 209 5.73 11.16 1.41
C HIS A 209 6.80 11.80 0.48
N ALA A 210 6.43 12.03 -0.80
CA ALA A 210 7.21 12.82 -1.76
C ALA A 210 8.64 12.30 -2.04
N GLY A 211 8.85 10.97 -2.00
CA GLY A 211 10.17 10.37 -2.23
C GLY A 211 11.10 10.47 -1.03
N VAL A 212 10.56 10.84 0.14
CA VAL A 212 11.22 10.81 1.45
C VAL A 212 12.57 11.52 1.45
N MET A 213 13.64 10.85 1.88
CA MET A 213 14.96 11.48 2.00
C MET A 213 15.66 11.61 0.64
N ALA A 214 15.21 10.91 -0.40
CA ALA A 214 15.95 10.79 -1.65
C ALA A 214 16.12 12.12 -2.41
N PRO A 215 15.09 12.97 -2.60
CA PRO A 215 15.26 14.24 -3.31
C PRO A 215 16.29 15.17 -2.64
N TYR A 216 16.27 15.23 -1.30
CA TYR A 216 17.18 16.11 -0.55
C TYR A 216 18.62 15.57 -0.56
N PHE A 217 18.79 14.24 -0.49
CA PHE A 217 20.11 13.60 -0.46
C PHE A 217 20.54 13.05 -1.84
N ALA A 218 19.95 13.51 -2.94
CA ALA A 218 20.28 13.03 -4.29
C ALA A 218 21.78 13.10 -4.60
N GLY A 219 22.45 14.20 -4.21
CA GLY A 219 23.90 14.34 -4.39
C GLY A 219 24.75 13.37 -3.56
N ARG A 220 24.22 12.80 -2.45
CA ARG A 220 24.89 11.70 -1.73
C ARG A 220 24.72 10.39 -2.48
N ILE A 221 23.51 10.12 -2.98
CA ILE A 221 23.21 8.90 -3.74
C ILE A 221 24.13 8.84 -4.97
N GLU A 222 24.17 9.92 -5.76
CA GLU A 222 25.00 10.00 -6.97
C GLU A 222 26.50 9.80 -6.71
N ARG A 223 27.03 10.28 -5.58
CA ARG A 223 28.48 10.35 -5.34
C ARG A 223 29.04 9.23 -4.47
N ILE A 224 28.21 8.57 -3.68
CA ILE A 224 28.65 7.60 -2.64
C ILE A 224 28.17 6.19 -2.94
N LEU A 225 27.02 6.03 -3.62
CA LEU A 225 26.54 4.70 -3.97
C LEU A 225 27.54 4.04 -4.94
N PRO A 226 28.04 2.84 -4.66
CA PRO A 226 28.93 2.12 -5.57
C PRO A 226 28.26 1.90 -6.94
N ALA A 227 29.04 1.92 -8.00
CA ALA A 227 28.58 1.81 -9.38
C ALA A 227 28.44 0.35 -9.86
N ASP A 228 28.21 -0.59 -8.94
CA ASP A 228 28.18 -2.03 -9.23
C ASP A 228 27.19 -2.37 -10.35
#